data_AF-A0A963TVK2-F1
#
_entry.id   AF-A0A963TVK2-F1
#
_cell.length_a   1.000
_cell.length_b   1.000
_cell.length_c   1.000
_cell.angle_alpha   90.00
_cell.angle_beta   90.00
_cell.angle_gamma   90.00
#
_symmetry.space_group_name_H-M   'P 1'
#
loop_
_entity.id
_entity.type
_entity.pdbx_description
1 polymer ?
#
loop_
_entity_poly.entity_id
_entity_poly.type
_entity_poly.pdbx_seq_one_letter_code
_entity_poly.pdbx_strand_id
1 'polypeptide(L)'
;MSIGKIVVGLGAGIALAVAAFAPASAQEGEFDGAGFTCLKYTSGQGNNSSGKVQADLARLWMTGYLSGYYKAKGNLDIVDSEDAAEKLAKTFASKCREYPDTSILTVALQAISKEKTSIPAMAAPDFNPQSYTCGNHVDAKEGSAAEAMKSDLADMWAFAFIQGYKNLDQPDMVIPLENKPVLTGAVTKNCAKNRDTSFFDLTAMVAQAVKLQ
;
A
#
# COMPACT_ATOMS: atom_id res chain seq x y z
N MET A 1 46.03 36.99 35.14
CA MET A 1 46.69 35.68 34.97
C MET A 1 45.75 34.60 35.47
N SER A 2 45.60 33.54 34.68
CA SER A 2 44.65 32.41 34.75
C SER A 2 43.97 32.08 36.08
N ILE A 3 42.63 32.02 36.01
CA ILE A 3 41.77 31.17 36.83
C ILE A 3 41.53 29.88 36.05
N GLY A 4 41.75 28.74 36.69
CA GLY A 4 41.33 27.42 36.21
C GLY A 4 41.68 26.39 37.27
N LYS A 5 40.89 25.37 37.58
CA LYS A 5 39.61 24.84 37.11
C LYS A 5 39.04 24.04 38.29
N ILE A 6 37.73 23.85 38.38
CA ILE A 6 37.01 22.64 38.81
C ILE A 6 35.53 23.01 38.74
N VAL A 7 34.72 22.28 37.96
CA VAL A 7 33.38 21.83 38.35
C VAL A 7 33.05 20.55 37.57
N VAL A 8 32.64 19.53 38.32
CA VAL A 8 32.01 18.26 37.95
C VAL A 8 30.58 18.52 37.45
N GLY A 9 30.08 17.80 36.45
CA GLY A 9 28.63 17.85 36.20
C GLY A 9 28.11 16.98 35.08
N LEU A 10 27.27 16.02 35.46
CA LEU A 10 26.40 15.20 34.61
C LEU A 10 25.67 16.03 33.55
N GLY A 11 25.70 15.57 32.29
CA GLY A 11 24.80 16.01 31.24
C GLY A 11 24.05 14.80 30.69
N ALA A 12 22.77 14.68 31.08
CA ALA A 12 21.82 13.74 30.51
C ALA A 12 21.66 14.02 29.00
N GLY A 13 22.15 13.10 28.18
CA GLY A 13 21.90 13.07 26.73
C GLY A 13 20.80 12.08 26.45
N ILE A 14 19.60 12.59 26.15
CA ILE A 14 18.45 11.84 25.66
C ILE A 14 18.90 11.02 24.45
N ALA A 15 18.98 9.70 24.59
CA ALA A 15 19.11 8.81 23.45
C ALA A 15 17.77 8.86 22.70
N LEU A 16 17.67 9.73 21.69
CA LEU A 16 16.64 9.62 20.66
C LEU A 16 16.78 8.22 20.05
N ALA A 17 15.83 7.34 20.38
CA ALA A 17 15.57 6.14 19.62
C ALA A 17 15.04 6.58 18.26
N VAL A 18 15.95 6.93 17.36
CA VAL A 18 15.68 6.91 15.92
C VAL A 18 15.37 5.45 15.63
N ALA A 19 14.10 5.13 15.40
CA ALA A 19 13.71 3.88 14.79
C ALA A 19 14.36 3.86 13.40
N ALA A 20 15.59 3.35 13.36
CA ALA A 20 16.29 3.12 12.12
C ALA A 20 15.50 2.05 11.38
N PHE A 21 14.85 2.45 10.29
CA PHE A 21 14.46 1.52 9.24
C PHE A 21 15.75 0.80 8.83
N ALA A 22 15.89 -0.45 9.30
CA ALA A 22 16.99 -1.29 8.88
C ALA A 22 16.93 -1.44 7.35
N PRO A 23 18.05 -1.28 6.64
CA PRO A 23 18.06 -1.36 5.19
C PRO A 23 17.63 -2.76 4.75
N ALA A 24 16.85 -2.77 3.67
CA ALA A 24 16.19 -3.89 3.05
C ALA A 24 16.97 -5.21 3.12
N SER A 25 16.36 -6.21 3.77
CA SER A 25 16.57 -7.61 3.37
C SER A 25 16.24 -7.71 1.89
N ALA A 26 17.15 -8.27 1.10
CA ALA A 26 17.03 -8.55 -0.32
C ALA A 26 15.57 -8.83 -0.73
N GLN A 27 15.06 -8.07 -1.69
CA GLN A 27 13.75 -8.30 -2.31
C GLN A 27 13.66 -9.77 -2.73
N GLU A 28 12.98 -10.59 -1.93
CA GLU A 28 12.12 -11.61 -2.50
C GLU A 28 11.23 -10.90 -3.53
N GLY A 29 11.05 -11.52 -4.70
CA GLY A 29 10.52 -10.89 -5.91
C GLY A 29 9.30 -9.99 -5.72
N GLU A 30 9.05 -9.16 -6.74
CA GLU A 30 7.95 -8.20 -6.74
C GLU A 30 6.62 -8.81 -6.27
N PHE A 31 5.91 -8.08 -5.40
CA PHE A 31 4.71 -8.59 -4.74
C PHE A 31 3.55 -8.78 -5.73
N ASP A 32 3.07 -10.02 -5.84
CA ASP A 32 1.93 -10.39 -6.67
C ASP A 32 0.73 -10.83 -5.81
N GLY A 33 -0.32 -10.03 -5.75
CA GLY A 33 -1.55 -10.36 -5.01
C GLY A 33 -2.34 -11.55 -5.60
N ALA A 34 -2.16 -11.87 -6.88
CA ALA A 34 -2.82 -13.03 -7.51
C ALA A 34 -2.14 -14.35 -7.12
N GLY A 35 -0.80 -14.36 -7.01
CA GLY A 35 0.00 -15.51 -6.57
C GLY A 35 0.25 -15.60 -5.06
N PHE A 36 0.01 -14.53 -4.29
CA PHE A 36 0.21 -14.54 -2.84
C PHE A 36 -0.97 -15.20 -2.11
N THR A 37 -0.71 -16.33 -1.44
CA THR A 37 -1.71 -17.12 -0.73
C THR A 37 -2.05 -16.55 0.64
N CYS A 38 -3.27 -16.82 1.12
CA CYS A 38 -3.71 -16.49 2.46
C CYS A 38 -2.90 -17.17 3.59
N LEU A 39 -2.36 -18.36 3.35
CA LEU A 39 -1.43 -19.02 4.29
C LEU A 39 -0.17 -18.16 4.49
N LYS A 40 0.50 -17.76 3.40
CA LYS A 40 1.66 -16.84 3.47
C LYS A 40 1.33 -15.54 4.20
N TYR A 41 0.16 -14.96 3.94
CA TYR A 41 -0.30 -13.76 4.65
C TYR A 41 -0.38 -14.00 6.17
N THR A 42 -1.14 -15.01 6.58
CA THR A 42 -1.40 -15.29 8.00
C THR A 42 -0.15 -15.74 8.77
N SER A 43 0.73 -16.53 8.15
CA SER A 43 2.05 -16.88 8.71
C SER A 43 2.99 -15.67 8.81
N GLY A 44 2.82 -14.67 7.95
CA GLY A 44 3.60 -13.43 7.93
C GLY A 44 3.23 -12.41 9.02
N GLN A 45 2.08 -12.53 9.69
CA GLN A 45 1.56 -11.48 10.59
C GLN A 45 2.30 -11.36 11.94
N GLY A 46 3.16 -12.32 12.30
CA GLY A 46 3.88 -12.29 13.57
C GLY A 46 4.95 -11.18 13.61
N ASN A 47 5.10 -10.50 14.77
CA ASN A 47 6.06 -9.39 14.94
C ASN A 47 7.51 -9.75 14.60
N ASN A 48 7.89 -11.03 14.71
CA ASN A 48 9.22 -11.56 14.38
C ASN A 48 9.19 -12.53 13.19
N SER A 49 8.14 -12.48 12.37
CA SER A 49 8.02 -13.35 11.19
C SER A 49 8.91 -12.85 10.07
N SER A 50 9.61 -13.76 9.40
CA SER A 50 10.38 -13.45 8.18
C SER A 50 9.49 -12.95 7.02
N GLY A 51 8.19 -13.28 7.06
CA GLY A 51 7.20 -12.84 6.06
C GLY A 51 6.50 -11.52 6.40
N LYS A 52 6.96 -10.77 7.41
CA LYS A 52 6.27 -9.56 7.89
C LYS A 52 6.13 -8.49 6.81
N VAL A 53 7.19 -8.24 6.05
CA VAL A 53 7.19 -7.23 4.98
C VAL A 53 6.13 -7.57 3.92
N GLN A 54 6.09 -8.83 3.49
CA GLN A 54 5.17 -9.35 2.48
C GLN A 54 3.71 -9.30 3.00
N ALA A 55 3.50 -9.55 4.29
CA ALA A 55 2.18 -9.39 4.90
C ALA A 55 1.73 -7.91 4.96
N ASP A 56 2.65 -6.98 5.22
CA ASP A 56 2.37 -5.55 5.19
C ASP A 56 2.09 -5.09 3.73
N LEU A 57 2.82 -5.59 2.74
CA LEU A 57 2.54 -5.36 1.32
C LEU A 57 1.17 -5.93 0.90
N ALA A 58 0.79 -7.12 1.40
CA ALA A 58 -0.53 -7.69 1.16
C ALA A 58 -1.67 -6.81 1.69
N ARG A 59 -1.47 -6.13 2.83
CA ARG A 59 -2.45 -5.17 3.36
C ARG A 59 -2.57 -3.94 2.48
N LEU A 60 -1.44 -3.38 2.04
CA LEU A 60 -1.41 -2.24 1.12
C LEU A 60 -2.04 -2.57 -0.24
N TRP A 61 -1.77 -3.77 -0.76
CA TRP A 61 -2.41 -4.27 -1.97
C TRP A 61 -3.93 -4.41 -1.77
N MET A 62 -4.37 -5.01 -0.66
CA MET A 62 -5.80 -5.19 -0.35
C MET A 62 -6.54 -3.87 -0.25
N THR A 63 -5.97 -2.85 0.40
CA THR A 63 -6.58 -1.52 0.50
C THR A 63 -6.69 -0.86 -0.87
N GLY A 64 -5.67 -0.97 -1.72
CA GLY A 64 -5.73 -0.54 -3.11
C GLY A 64 -6.84 -1.24 -3.89
N TYR A 65 -6.86 -2.57 -3.86
CA TYR A 65 -7.85 -3.40 -4.56
C TYR A 65 -9.29 -3.03 -4.17
N LEU A 66 -9.60 -3.01 -2.88
CA LEU A 66 -10.96 -2.69 -2.43
C LEU A 66 -11.34 -1.24 -2.72
N SER A 67 -10.38 -0.30 -2.66
CA SER A 67 -10.60 1.10 -3.06
C SER A 67 -11.05 1.18 -4.52
N GLY A 68 -10.35 0.49 -5.42
CA GLY A 68 -10.68 0.44 -6.84
C GLY A 68 -12.04 -0.20 -7.10
N TYR A 69 -12.28 -1.35 -6.48
CA TYR A 69 -13.54 -2.09 -6.63
C TYR A 69 -14.75 -1.28 -6.15
N TYR A 70 -14.69 -0.69 -4.96
CA TYR A 70 -15.79 0.15 -4.46
C TYR A 70 -15.91 1.48 -5.20
N LYS A 71 -14.80 2.03 -5.74
CA LYS A 71 -14.85 3.21 -6.61
C LYS A 71 -15.63 2.91 -7.88
N ALA A 72 -15.33 1.81 -8.55
CA ALA A 72 -16.04 1.37 -9.75
C ALA A 72 -17.53 1.14 -9.45
N LYS A 73 -17.84 0.58 -8.28
CA LYS A 73 -19.21 0.31 -7.84
C LYS A 73 -19.99 1.58 -7.42
N GLY A 74 -19.31 2.72 -7.31
CA GLY A 74 -19.91 3.99 -6.89
C GLY A 74 -20.30 4.05 -5.42
N ASN A 75 -19.74 3.17 -4.57
CA ASN A 75 -20.09 3.07 -3.15
C ASN A 75 -18.87 3.12 -2.21
N LEU A 76 -17.74 3.61 -2.73
CA LEU A 76 -16.53 3.82 -1.95
C LEU A 76 -16.78 4.77 -0.78
N ASP A 77 -16.35 4.32 0.40
CA ASP A 77 -16.44 5.05 1.66
C ASP A 77 -15.05 5.05 2.30
N ILE A 78 -14.33 6.16 2.16
CA ILE A 78 -13.01 6.34 2.75
C ILE A 78 -13.17 7.09 4.08
N VAL A 79 -12.59 6.55 5.14
CA VAL A 79 -12.67 7.10 6.49
C VAL A 79 -11.28 7.27 7.08
N ASP A 80 -11.06 8.39 7.76
CA ASP A 80 -9.86 8.62 8.56
C ASP A 80 -10.08 8.06 9.97
N SER A 81 -9.87 6.75 10.12
CA SER A 81 -10.17 6.02 11.35
C SER A 81 -9.25 4.81 11.50
N GLU A 82 -8.52 4.77 12.62
CA GLU A 82 -7.71 3.60 13.00
C GLU A 82 -8.59 2.35 13.18
N ASP A 83 -9.80 2.51 13.73
CA ASP A 83 -10.77 1.42 13.88
C ASP A 83 -11.15 0.80 12.54
N ALA A 84 -11.28 1.60 11.47
CA ALA A 84 -11.55 1.10 10.13
C ALA A 84 -10.37 0.29 9.59
N ALA A 85 -9.13 0.77 9.81
CA ALA A 85 -7.92 0.05 9.42
C ALA A 85 -7.79 -1.28 10.17
N GLU A 86 -8.08 -1.30 11.47
CA GLU A 86 -8.04 -2.49 12.31
C GLU A 86 -9.15 -3.48 11.91
N LYS A 87 -10.37 -3.00 11.70
CA LYS A 87 -11.52 -3.82 11.27
C LYS A 87 -11.24 -4.49 9.93
N LEU A 88 -10.76 -3.74 8.94
CA LEU A 88 -10.42 -4.30 7.63
C LEU A 88 -9.31 -5.36 7.76
N ALA A 89 -8.26 -5.08 8.54
CA ALA A 89 -7.19 -6.04 8.77
C ALA A 89 -7.67 -7.32 9.47
N LYS A 90 -8.54 -7.20 10.49
CA LYS A 90 -9.17 -8.34 11.18
C LYS A 90 -10.04 -9.16 10.23
N THR A 91 -10.88 -8.51 9.42
CA THR A 91 -11.72 -9.18 8.42
C THR A 91 -10.86 -9.93 7.41
N PHE A 92 -9.83 -9.28 6.87
CA PHE A 92 -8.93 -9.92 5.91
C PHE A 92 -8.21 -11.13 6.52
N ALA A 93 -7.66 -10.99 7.72
CA ALA A 93 -7.03 -12.10 8.42
C ALA A 93 -8.02 -13.23 8.73
N SER A 94 -9.25 -12.92 9.11
CA SER A 94 -10.30 -13.92 9.34
C SER A 94 -10.60 -14.69 8.06
N LYS A 95 -10.85 -13.99 6.95
CA LYS A 95 -11.15 -14.63 5.66
C LYS A 95 -9.97 -15.44 5.13
N CYS A 96 -8.74 -14.99 5.34
CA CYS A 96 -7.58 -15.79 4.98
C CYS A 96 -7.38 -17.04 5.84
N ARG A 97 -7.80 -17.04 7.10
CA ARG A 97 -7.80 -18.26 7.92
C ARG A 97 -8.89 -19.24 7.51
N GLU A 98 -10.03 -18.75 7.00
CA GLU A 98 -11.09 -19.58 6.43
C GLU A 98 -10.65 -20.27 5.12
N TYR A 99 -9.80 -19.62 4.31
CA TYR A 99 -9.36 -20.12 3.00
C TYR A 99 -7.83 -20.04 2.82
N PRO A 100 -7.04 -20.86 3.55
CA PRO A 100 -5.58 -20.71 3.61
C PRO A 100 -4.88 -20.92 2.25
N ASP A 101 -5.37 -21.83 1.42
CA ASP A 101 -4.74 -22.18 0.13
C ASP A 101 -5.15 -21.24 -1.01
N THR A 102 -6.09 -20.33 -0.76
CA THR A 102 -6.63 -19.39 -1.74
C THR A 102 -5.74 -18.15 -1.85
N SER A 103 -5.66 -17.53 -3.04
CA SER A 103 -4.97 -16.27 -3.21
C SER A 103 -5.68 -15.12 -2.48
N ILE A 104 -4.91 -14.10 -2.07
CA ILE A 104 -5.50 -12.93 -1.44
C ILE A 104 -6.40 -12.14 -2.42
N LEU A 105 -6.12 -12.20 -3.73
CA LEU A 105 -7.01 -11.66 -4.78
C LEU A 105 -8.39 -12.32 -4.73
N THR A 106 -8.45 -13.65 -4.73
CA THR A 106 -9.72 -14.37 -4.68
C THR A 106 -10.46 -14.08 -3.38
N VAL A 107 -9.78 -13.98 -2.24
CA VAL A 107 -10.41 -13.57 -0.97
C VAL A 107 -10.92 -12.12 -1.02
N ALA A 108 -10.15 -11.19 -1.58
CA ALA A 108 -10.57 -9.80 -1.76
C ALA A 108 -11.87 -9.71 -2.57
N LEU A 109 -11.89 -10.37 -3.73
CA LEU A 109 -13.01 -10.35 -4.66
C LEU A 109 -14.23 -11.14 -4.18
N GLN A 110 -14.03 -12.34 -3.64
CA GLN A 110 -15.13 -13.28 -3.41
C GLN A 110 -15.62 -13.31 -1.96
N ALA A 111 -14.85 -12.79 -1.01
CA ALA A 111 -15.23 -12.80 0.40
C ALA A 111 -15.40 -11.39 0.99
N ILE A 112 -14.52 -10.44 0.64
CA ILE A 112 -14.52 -9.12 1.28
C ILE A 112 -15.35 -8.11 0.48
N SER A 113 -15.16 -8.02 -0.83
CA SER A 113 -15.78 -6.98 -1.66
C SER A 113 -17.30 -7.13 -1.85
N LYS A 114 -17.88 -8.25 -1.42
CA LYS A 114 -19.33 -8.51 -1.47
C LYS A 114 -20.12 -7.62 -0.52
N GLU A 115 -19.55 -7.28 0.63
CA GLU A 115 -20.17 -6.43 1.65
C GLU A 115 -19.52 -5.06 1.65
N LYS A 116 -20.30 -3.99 1.88
CA LYS A 116 -19.70 -2.65 1.98
C LYS A 116 -18.77 -2.60 3.20
N THR A 117 -17.50 -2.35 2.95
CA THR A 117 -16.48 -2.15 3.99
C THR A 117 -15.86 -0.77 3.83
N SER A 118 -15.84 0.03 4.89
CA SER A 118 -15.14 1.32 4.88
C SER A 118 -13.65 1.11 4.70
N ILE A 119 -13.03 1.91 3.84
CA ILE A 119 -11.61 1.85 3.53
C ILE A 119 -10.87 2.89 4.37
N PRO A 120 -9.79 2.52 5.07
CA PRO A 120 -8.98 3.51 5.79
C PRO A 120 -8.31 4.48 4.81
N ALA A 121 -8.30 5.77 5.15
CA ALA A 121 -7.60 6.79 4.36
C ALA A 121 -6.09 6.53 4.30
N MET A 122 -5.50 6.00 5.38
CA MET A 122 -4.11 5.56 5.42
C MET A 122 -4.01 4.14 4.85
N ALA A 123 -3.40 3.99 3.67
CA ALA A 123 -3.21 2.70 3.02
C ALA A 123 -1.98 1.94 3.56
N ALA A 124 -0.98 2.68 4.04
CA ALA A 124 0.21 2.19 4.76
C ALA A 124 0.73 3.31 5.70
N PRO A 125 1.67 3.03 6.63
CA PRO A 125 2.33 4.08 7.39
C PRO A 125 2.86 5.17 6.45
N ASP A 126 2.53 6.43 6.76
CA ASP A 126 2.93 7.61 6.00
C ASP A 126 2.46 7.68 4.53
N PHE A 127 1.50 6.85 4.14
CA PHE A 127 0.92 6.85 2.80
C PHE A 127 -0.62 6.89 2.84
N ASN A 128 -1.16 8.06 2.51
CA ASN A 128 -2.58 8.30 2.24
C ASN A 128 -2.71 8.73 0.76
N PRO A 129 -3.35 7.94 -0.11
CA PRO A 129 -3.45 8.26 -1.53
C PRO A 129 -4.32 9.49 -1.83
N GLN A 130 -5.18 9.94 -0.91
CA GLN A 130 -6.00 11.14 -1.08
C GLN A 130 -5.20 12.43 -0.81
N SER A 131 -4.21 12.39 0.09
CA SER A 131 -3.35 13.55 0.39
C SER A 131 -1.99 13.48 -0.31
N TYR A 132 -1.54 12.30 -0.73
CA TYR A 132 -0.36 12.13 -1.56
C TYR A 132 -0.65 12.65 -2.97
N THR A 133 0.06 13.67 -3.42
CA THR A 133 -0.17 14.28 -4.74
C THR A 133 0.64 13.60 -5.84
N CYS A 134 0.23 13.81 -7.08
CA CYS A 134 1.01 13.41 -8.24
C CYS A 134 2.40 14.06 -8.31
N GLY A 135 2.54 15.30 -7.82
CA GLY A 135 3.83 15.97 -7.66
C GLY A 135 4.72 15.21 -6.68
N ASN A 136 4.16 14.81 -5.52
CA ASN A 136 4.89 13.99 -4.55
C ASN A 136 5.35 12.66 -5.16
N HIS A 137 4.52 12.02 -6.00
CA HIS A 137 4.88 10.77 -6.67
C HIS A 137 6.04 10.92 -7.65
N VAL A 138 5.97 11.93 -8.51
CA VAL A 138 7.00 12.19 -9.53
C VAL A 138 8.32 12.54 -8.87
N ASP A 139 8.30 13.43 -7.88
CA ASP A 139 9.53 13.85 -7.20
C ASP A 139 10.13 12.71 -6.39
N ALA A 140 9.29 11.87 -5.75
CA ALA A 140 9.75 10.75 -4.96
C ALA A 140 10.50 9.69 -5.79
N LYS A 141 10.14 9.48 -7.06
CA LYS A 141 10.86 8.57 -7.97
C LYS A 141 12.30 8.98 -8.24
N GLU A 142 12.57 10.28 -8.26
CA GLU A 142 13.88 10.85 -8.54
C GLU A 142 14.63 11.25 -7.26
N GLY A 143 14.00 11.04 -6.10
CA GLY A 143 14.51 11.44 -4.79
C GLY A 143 15.45 10.43 -4.14
N SER A 144 15.56 10.53 -2.82
CA SER A 144 16.32 9.60 -1.99
C SER A 144 15.74 8.18 -2.05
N ALA A 145 16.52 7.18 -1.61
CA ALA A 145 16.06 5.79 -1.55
C ALA A 145 14.76 5.62 -0.75
N ALA A 146 14.59 6.36 0.35
CA ALA A 146 13.38 6.32 1.16
C ALA A 146 12.16 6.91 0.41
N GLU A 147 12.36 7.95 -0.39
CA GLU A 147 11.31 8.54 -1.23
C GLU A 147 10.95 7.61 -2.40
N ALA A 148 11.95 7.04 -3.06
CA ALA A 148 11.73 6.06 -4.14
C ALA A 148 10.92 4.86 -3.63
N MET A 149 11.23 4.34 -2.44
CA MET A 149 10.43 3.30 -1.79
C MET A 149 8.98 3.72 -1.55
N LYS A 150 8.72 4.98 -1.15
CA LYS A 150 7.36 5.50 -0.99
C LYS A 150 6.62 5.54 -2.34
N SER A 151 7.32 5.89 -3.41
CA SER A 151 6.76 5.83 -4.76
C SER A 151 6.44 4.39 -5.21
N ASP A 152 7.31 3.43 -4.88
CA ASP A 152 7.07 2.00 -5.18
C ASP A 152 5.83 1.45 -4.45
N LEU A 153 5.62 1.86 -3.19
CA LEU A 153 4.40 1.53 -2.44
C LEU A 153 3.15 2.15 -3.08
N ALA A 154 3.25 3.40 -3.54
CA ALA A 154 2.17 4.07 -4.27
C ALA A 154 1.86 3.36 -5.60
N ASP A 155 2.88 2.96 -6.36
CA ASP A 155 2.73 2.20 -7.60
C ASP A 155 2.09 0.82 -7.35
N MET A 156 2.45 0.13 -6.26
CA MET A 156 1.79 -1.13 -5.89
C MET A 156 0.31 -0.93 -5.53
N TRP A 157 0.00 0.12 -4.73
CA TRP A 157 -1.39 0.46 -4.42
C TRP A 157 -2.18 0.82 -5.67
N ALA A 158 -1.61 1.60 -6.59
CA ALA A 158 -2.27 2.00 -7.84
C ALA A 158 -2.54 0.81 -8.76
N PHE A 159 -1.58 -0.12 -8.87
CA PHE A 159 -1.77 -1.36 -9.60
C PHE A 159 -2.93 -2.19 -9.02
N ALA A 160 -2.96 -2.38 -7.70
CA ALA A 160 -4.05 -3.08 -7.02
C ALA A 160 -5.40 -2.37 -7.20
N PHE A 161 -5.41 -1.04 -7.13
CA PHE A 161 -6.60 -0.23 -7.41
C PHE A 161 -7.14 -0.49 -8.82
N ILE A 162 -6.27 -0.48 -9.83
CA ILE A 162 -6.69 -0.74 -11.23
C ILE A 162 -7.25 -2.16 -11.36
N GLN A 163 -6.63 -3.16 -10.71
CA GLN A 163 -7.17 -4.52 -10.62
C GLN A 163 -8.60 -4.52 -10.04
N GLY A 164 -8.78 -3.96 -8.84
CA GLY A 164 -10.10 -3.92 -8.20
C GLY A 164 -11.14 -3.19 -9.04
N TYR A 165 -10.77 -2.07 -9.65
CA TYR A 165 -11.67 -1.28 -10.50
C TYR A 165 -12.16 -2.09 -11.70
N LYS A 166 -11.26 -2.84 -12.36
CA LYS A 166 -11.58 -3.61 -13.57
C LYS A 166 -12.31 -4.91 -13.28
N ASN A 167 -12.04 -5.52 -12.13
CA ASN A 167 -12.69 -6.76 -11.70
C ASN A 167 -14.18 -6.58 -11.34
N LEU A 168 -14.69 -5.35 -11.18
CA LEU A 168 -16.12 -5.15 -11.02
C LEU A 168 -16.89 -5.56 -12.28
N ASP A 169 -16.44 -5.09 -13.45
CA ASP A 169 -17.10 -5.37 -14.74
C ASP A 169 -16.62 -6.69 -15.34
N GLN A 170 -15.44 -7.17 -14.94
CA GLN A 170 -14.80 -8.38 -15.45
C GLN A 170 -14.28 -9.24 -14.28
N PRO A 171 -15.16 -9.91 -13.51
CA PRO A 171 -14.79 -10.60 -12.28
C PRO A 171 -13.79 -11.75 -12.48
N ASP A 172 -13.77 -12.36 -13.66
CA ASP A 172 -12.84 -13.44 -14.01
C ASP A 172 -11.49 -12.92 -14.54
N MET A 173 -11.34 -11.60 -14.70
CA MET A 173 -10.10 -11.00 -15.16
C MET A 173 -9.04 -11.09 -14.06
N VAL A 174 -7.91 -11.71 -14.40
CA VAL A 174 -6.68 -11.62 -13.63
C VAL A 174 -5.75 -10.71 -14.41
N ILE A 175 -5.52 -9.49 -13.92
CA ILE A 175 -4.46 -8.63 -14.47
C ILE A 175 -3.16 -9.12 -13.86
N PRO A 176 -2.24 -9.69 -14.65
CA PRO A 176 -1.05 -10.32 -14.10
C PRO A 176 0.01 -9.26 -13.75
N LEU A 177 0.96 -9.60 -12.90
CA LEU A 177 1.96 -8.65 -12.36
C LEU A 177 2.79 -8.00 -13.48
N GLU A 178 3.00 -8.69 -14.60
CA GLU A 178 3.74 -8.20 -15.76
C GLU A 178 3.12 -6.94 -16.38
N ASN A 179 1.83 -6.70 -16.15
CA ASN A 179 1.16 -5.48 -16.59
C ASN A 179 1.44 -4.28 -15.68
N LYS A 180 1.97 -4.49 -14.47
CA LYS A 180 2.20 -3.43 -13.49
C LYS A 180 3.06 -2.28 -14.06
N PRO A 181 4.23 -2.51 -14.69
CA PRO A 181 5.04 -1.41 -15.23
C PRO A 181 4.30 -0.56 -16.27
N VAL A 182 3.43 -1.17 -17.09
CA VAL A 182 2.63 -0.45 -18.09
C VAL A 182 1.56 0.40 -17.41
N LEU A 183 0.85 -0.18 -16.45
CA LEU A 183 -0.24 0.50 -15.74
C LEU A 183 0.27 1.62 -14.84
N THR A 184 1.30 1.37 -14.03
CA THR A 184 1.91 2.38 -13.16
C THR A 184 2.74 3.39 -13.95
N GLY A 185 3.30 3.00 -15.09
CA GLY A 185 3.89 3.92 -16.07
C GLY A 185 2.87 4.90 -16.64
N ALA A 186 1.64 4.45 -16.93
CA ALA A 186 0.54 5.32 -17.35
C ALA A 186 0.13 6.30 -16.24
N VAL A 187 0.06 5.85 -14.98
CA VAL A 187 -0.16 6.72 -13.81
C VAL A 187 0.95 7.76 -13.72
N THR A 188 2.20 7.34 -13.72
CA THR A 188 3.37 8.23 -13.62
C THR A 188 3.39 9.29 -14.72
N LYS A 189 3.16 8.89 -15.98
CA LYS A 189 3.11 9.81 -17.13
C LYS A 189 2.00 10.85 -17.01
N ASN A 190 0.85 10.47 -16.47
CA ASN A 190 -0.25 11.40 -16.23
C ASN A 190 0.00 12.27 -14.99
N CYS A 191 0.66 11.76 -13.95
CA CYS A 191 1.03 12.54 -12.77
C CYS A 191 2.00 13.67 -13.12
N ALA A 192 2.98 13.43 -14.00
CA ALA A 192 3.91 14.45 -14.47
C ALA A 192 3.20 15.66 -15.10
N LYS A 193 1.98 15.49 -15.63
CA LYS A 193 1.18 16.54 -16.25
C LYS A 193 0.15 17.17 -15.31
N ASN A 194 -0.16 16.51 -14.19
CA ASN A 194 -1.26 16.86 -13.28
C ASN A 194 -0.74 16.88 -11.84
N ARG A 195 0.37 17.59 -11.59
CA ARG A 195 1.13 17.49 -10.34
C ARG A 195 0.30 17.82 -9.08
N ASP A 196 -0.66 18.73 -9.17
CA ASP A 196 -1.50 19.13 -8.03
C ASP A 196 -2.69 18.19 -7.78
N THR A 197 -2.92 17.20 -8.65
CA THR A 197 -4.00 16.21 -8.48
C THR A 197 -3.62 15.18 -7.44
N SER A 198 -4.58 14.72 -6.63
CA SER A 198 -4.35 13.62 -5.70
C SER A 198 -3.97 12.35 -6.48
N PHE A 199 -3.09 11.54 -5.90
CA PHE A 199 -2.67 10.28 -6.50
C PHE A 199 -3.86 9.32 -6.66
N PHE A 200 -4.79 9.34 -5.69
CA PHE A 200 -6.06 8.64 -5.75
C PHE A 200 -6.87 9.01 -6.99
N ASP A 201 -7.15 10.30 -7.20
CA ASP A 201 -8.03 10.75 -8.29
C ASP A 201 -7.40 10.47 -9.65
N LEU A 202 -6.10 10.68 -9.79
CA LEU A 202 -5.41 10.36 -11.03
C LEU A 202 -5.41 8.86 -11.31
N THR A 203 -5.17 8.02 -10.30
CA THR A 203 -5.24 6.56 -10.46
C THR A 203 -6.64 6.13 -10.89
N ALA A 204 -7.70 6.72 -10.34
CA ALA A 204 -9.07 6.45 -10.75
C ALA A 204 -9.33 6.85 -12.22
N MET A 205 -8.82 7.99 -12.68
CA MET A 205 -8.91 8.40 -14.09
C MET A 205 -8.19 7.40 -15.01
N VAL A 206 -7.00 6.94 -14.63
CA VAL A 206 -6.25 5.93 -15.40
C VAL A 206 -6.99 4.60 -15.41
N ALA A 207 -7.52 4.15 -14.27
CA ALA A 207 -8.29 2.92 -14.17
C ALA A 207 -9.54 2.95 -15.08
N GLN A 208 -10.20 4.10 -15.20
CA GLN A 208 -11.33 4.28 -16.10
C GLN A 208 -10.90 4.24 -17.57
N ALA A 209 -9.77 4.87 -17.92
CA ALA A 209 -9.33 5.03 -19.31
C ALA A 209 -8.58 3.83 -19.87
N VAL A 210 -7.88 3.05 -19.04
CA VAL A 210 -7.02 1.97 -19.51
C VAL A 210 -7.84 0.82 -20.09
N LYS A 211 -7.41 0.33 -21.26
CA LYS A 211 -7.95 -0.89 -21.87
C LYS A 211 -6.97 -2.01 -21.59
N LEU A 212 -7.46 -3.07 -20.98
CA LEU A 212 -6.71 -4.30 -20.77
C LEU A 212 -6.94 -5.17 -22.00
N GLN A 213 -5.86 -5.56 -22.65
CA GLN A 213 -5.86 -6.44 -23.81
C GLN A 213 -5.80 -7.89 -23.36
#